data_AF-A0A8W8IQ67-F1
#
_entry.id   AF-A0A8W8IQ67-F1
#
_cell.length_a   1.000
_cell.length_b   1.000
_cell.length_c   1.000
_cell.angle_alpha   90.00
_cell.angle_beta   90.00
_cell.angle_gamma   90.00
#
_symmetry.space_group_name_H-M   'P 1'
#
loop_
_entity.id
_entity.type
_entity.pdbx_description
1 polymer ?
#
loop_
_entity_poly.entity_id
_entity_poly.type
_entity_poly.pdbx_seq_one_letter_code
_entity_poly.pdbx_strand_id
1 'polypeptide(L)'
;MMPYDKDGKLAGISKESLLICLEPEATAAYCKWSQIEKDNDALSFMKPGRSFLLLEDGGGTIDIAVQKVREDGKIQEINRVQVGYLKEIYMDEEFKNMMEDIVSKPICEALFRLFEKSKRVTQTGKVGRDHIQLTLLEIADNIVKCIADQGMKNEVELKRIKHRVQKFFYKVVDEIVVKIQDMLVSDTAEGIKFIIMEGRFLECEFLQRRIRDSFPIWTVVIPQGCGLAILKGAVLFGHDPDIIAARV
;
A
#
# COMPACT_ATOMS: atom_id res chain seq x y z
N MET A 1 -10.23 24.10 -7.35
CA MET A 1 -11.24 23.01 -7.26
C MET A 1 -10.46 21.73 -7.35
N MET A 2 -10.43 20.94 -6.27
CA MET A 2 -9.68 19.69 -6.28
C MET A 2 -10.32 18.74 -7.29
N PRO A 3 -9.57 17.81 -7.92
CA PRO A 3 -10.11 16.90 -8.95
C PRO A 3 -11.40 16.18 -8.49
N TYR A 4 -11.43 15.78 -7.21
CA TYR A 4 -12.49 15.02 -6.56
C TYR A 4 -13.83 15.78 -6.39
N ASP A 5 -13.81 17.12 -6.40
CA ASP A 5 -15.03 17.93 -6.32
C ASP A 5 -15.94 17.74 -7.54
N LYS A 6 -15.37 17.36 -8.69
CA LYS A 6 -16.13 17.09 -9.92
C LYS A 6 -16.85 15.76 -9.83
N ASP A 7 -16.16 14.73 -9.36
CA ASP A 7 -16.68 13.38 -9.29
C ASP A 7 -17.80 13.25 -8.24
N GLY A 8 -17.64 13.90 -7.08
CA GLY A 8 -18.70 13.96 -6.06
C GLY A 8 -19.98 14.62 -6.59
N LYS A 9 -19.85 15.69 -7.38
CA LYS A 9 -21.00 16.33 -8.04
C LYS A 9 -21.66 15.44 -9.08
N LEU A 10 -20.87 14.72 -9.88
CA LEU A 10 -21.39 13.75 -10.84
C LEU A 10 -22.15 12.60 -10.15
N ALA A 11 -21.75 12.23 -8.93
CA ALA A 11 -22.44 11.26 -8.10
C ALA A 11 -23.67 11.82 -7.36
N GLY A 12 -24.02 13.10 -7.53
CA GLY A 12 -25.19 13.74 -6.90
C GLY A 12 -24.96 14.18 -5.45
N ILE A 13 -23.71 14.22 -4.97
CA ILE A 13 -23.36 14.70 -3.63
C ILE A 13 -23.28 16.23 -3.66
N SER A 14 -24.03 16.90 -2.78
CA SER A 14 -23.96 18.36 -2.67
C SER A 14 -22.60 18.80 -2.16
N LYS A 15 -22.13 19.97 -2.59
CA LYS A 15 -20.81 20.47 -2.22
C LYS A 15 -20.71 20.68 -0.69
N GLU A 16 -21.81 21.06 -0.07
CA GLU A 16 -21.96 21.31 1.37
C GLU A 16 -21.91 20.02 2.19
N SER A 17 -22.18 18.86 1.56
CA SER A 17 -22.12 17.54 2.18
C SER A 17 -20.85 16.77 1.81
N LEU A 18 -19.95 17.37 1.02
CA LEU A 18 -18.74 16.72 0.54
C LEU A 18 -17.58 17.01 1.52
N LEU A 19 -17.18 15.98 2.24
CA LEU A 19 -15.97 15.98 3.05
C LEU A 19 -14.89 15.13 2.36
N ILE A 20 -13.66 15.65 2.32
CA ILE A 20 -12.52 14.96 1.73
C ILE A 20 -11.61 14.47 2.86
N CYS A 21 -11.52 13.14 2.95
CA CYS A 21 -10.59 12.42 3.82
C CYS A 21 -9.51 11.79 2.95
N LEU A 22 -8.25 12.00 3.32
CA LEU A 22 -7.13 11.33 2.66
C LEU A 22 -7.04 9.89 3.16
N GLU A 23 -6.60 8.96 2.33
CA GLU A 23 -6.44 7.55 2.69
C GLU A 23 -5.61 7.33 3.98
N PRO A 24 -4.45 7.99 4.19
CA PRO A 24 -3.73 7.87 5.46
C PRO A 24 -4.44 8.53 6.65
N GLU A 25 -5.33 9.50 6.44
CA GLU A 25 -6.17 10.07 7.51
C GLU A 25 -7.25 9.07 7.93
N ALA A 26 -7.92 8.44 6.96
CA ALA A 26 -8.92 7.41 7.20
C ALA A 26 -8.32 6.21 7.93
N THR A 27 -7.17 5.72 7.48
CA THR A 27 -6.47 4.60 8.14
C THR A 27 -6.11 4.94 9.58
N ALA A 28 -5.61 6.15 9.85
CA ALA A 28 -5.31 6.59 11.21
C ALA A 28 -6.57 6.72 12.08
N ALA A 29 -7.66 7.27 11.55
CA ALA A 29 -8.95 7.35 12.24
C ALA A 29 -9.46 5.96 12.65
N TYR A 30 -9.38 4.98 11.74
CA TYR A 30 -9.76 3.60 12.04
C TYR A 30 -8.84 2.96 13.09
N CYS A 31 -7.52 3.15 12.99
CA CYS A 31 -6.58 2.64 13.99
C CYS A 31 -6.87 3.21 15.38
N LYS A 32 -7.21 4.51 15.47
CA LYS A 32 -7.56 5.16 16.73
C LYS A 32 -8.82 4.55 17.33
N TRP A 33 -9.87 4.45 16.52
CA TRP A 33 -11.13 3.83 16.94
C TRP A 33 -10.93 2.39 17.40
N SER A 34 -10.16 1.60 16.65
CA SER A 34 -9.85 0.21 16.99
C SER A 34 -9.02 0.08 18.26
N GLN A 35 -8.11 1.02 18.54
CA GLN A 35 -7.36 1.06 19.80
C GLN A 35 -8.28 1.26 21.00
N ILE A 36 -9.27 2.16 20.88
CA ILE A 36 -10.18 2.52 21.97
C ILE A 36 -11.24 1.43 22.17
N GLU A 37 -11.97 1.07 21.12
CA GLU A 37 -13.13 0.17 21.22
C GLU A 37 -12.74 -1.27 21.53
N LYS A 38 -11.58 -1.72 21.06
CA LYS A 38 -11.13 -3.12 21.22
C LYS A 38 -10.05 -3.29 22.26
N ASP A 39 -9.67 -2.22 22.97
CA ASP A 39 -8.56 -2.20 23.93
C ASP A 39 -7.30 -2.88 23.37
N ASN A 40 -6.94 -2.50 22.13
CA ASN A 40 -5.87 -3.18 21.41
C ASN A 40 -4.51 -2.56 21.74
N ASP A 41 -3.78 -3.17 22.68
CA ASP A 41 -2.44 -2.74 23.09
C ASP A 41 -1.41 -2.67 21.94
N ALA A 42 -1.59 -3.47 20.88
CA ALA A 42 -0.74 -3.39 19.69
C ALA A 42 -0.85 -2.03 18.97
N LEU A 43 -1.92 -1.27 19.25
CA LEU A 43 -2.17 0.07 18.72
C LEU A 43 -1.83 1.17 19.74
N SER A 44 -1.00 0.89 20.75
CA SER A 44 -0.58 1.87 21.77
C SER A 44 0.10 3.14 21.21
N PHE A 45 0.54 3.12 19.95
CA PHE A 45 0.99 4.29 19.20
C PHE A 45 -0.12 5.32 18.92
N MET A 46 -1.39 4.95 19.09
CA MET A 46 -2.53 5.87 18.97
C MET A 46 -2.81 6.66 20.25
N LYS A 47 -2.03 6.45 21.32
CA LYS A 47 -2.14 7.24 22.55
C LYS A 47 -1.63 8.68 22.31
N PRO A 48 -2.17 9.68 23.03
CA PRO A 48 -1.70 11.07 22.91
C PRO A 48 -0.19 11.23 23.07
N GLY A 49 0.38 12.20 22.35
CA GLY A 49 1.80 12.53 22.35
C GLY A 49 2.68 11.61 21.49
N ARG A 50 2.11 10.61 20.83
CA ARG A 50 2.86 9.60 20.05
C ARG A 50 2.91 9.97 18.57
N SER A 51 4.07 9.73 17.95
CA SER A 51 4.26 9.80 16.51
C SER A 51 4.52 8.41 15.93
N PHE A 52 4.05 8.17 14.72
CA PHE A 52 4.24 6.92 13.99
C PHE A 52 4.40 7.19 12.49
N LEU A 53 5.06 6.26 11.80
CA LEU A 53 5.14 6.26 10.35
C LEU A 53 4.03 5.35 9.81
N LEU A 54 3.23 5.82 8.86
CA LEU A 54 2.22 5.05 8.16
C LEU A 54 2.66 4.82 6.71
N LEU A 55 2.67 3.55 6.30
CA LEU A 55 2.83 3.10 4.93
C LEU A 55 1.45 2.64 4.45
N GLU A 56 0.94 3.28 3.39
CA GLU A 56 -0.38 3.00 2.85
C GLU A 56 -0.30 2.74 1.34
N ASP A 57 -0.79 1.58 0.89
CA ASP A 57 -0.77 1.18 -0.52
C ASP A 57 -2.02 1.65 -1.29
N GLY A 58 -1.88 2.78 -1.96
CA GLY A 58 -2.86 3.38 -2.87
C GLY A 58 -2.62 3.00 -4.33
N GLY A 59 -3.10 1.82 -4.75
CA GLY A 59 -3.33 1.52 -6.17
C GLY A 59 -2.10 1.56 -7.10
N GLY A 60 -0.89 1.37 -6.55
CA GLY A 60 0.37 1.39 -7.29
C GLY A 60 1.40 2.40 -6.82
N THR A 61 1.06 3.14 -5.77
CA THR A 61 1.98 3.95 -4.98
C THR A 61 1.89 3.57 -3.52
N ILE A 62 2.96 3.75 -2.76
CA ILE A 62 2.93 3.73 -1.30
C ILE A 62 3.01 5.17 -0.82
N ASP A 63 1.99 5.63 -0.11
CA ASP A 63 2.03 6.84 0.70
C ASP A 63 2.77 6.54 2.00
N ILE A 64 3.82 7.32 2.27
CA ILE A 64 4.63 7.26 3.48
C ILE A 64 4.39 8.55 4.25
N ALA A 65 3.62 8.47 5.33
CA ALA A 65 3.21 9.62 6.12
C ALA A 65 3.73 9.52 7.56
N VAL A 66 4.29 10.60 8.09
CA VAL A 66 4.51 10.75 9.53
C VAL A 66 3.29 11.42 10.13
N GLN A 67 2.69 10.75 11.11
CA GLN A 67 1.53 11.26 11.82
C GLN A 67 1.77 11.30 13.31
N LYS A 68 1.14 12.26 13.98
CA LYS A 68 1.19 12.45 15.43
C LYS A 68 -0.22 12.47 16.00
N VAL A 69 -0.43 11.73 17.08
CA VAL A 69 -1.58 11.93 17.95
C VAL A 69 -1.24 13.06 18.91
N ARG A 70 -1.93 14.17 18.78
CA ARG A 70 -1.79 15.35 19.65
C ARG A 70 -2.27 15.03 21.08
N GLU A 71 -1.96 15.90 22.02
CA GLU A 71 -2.38 15.75 23.43
C GLU A 71 -3.91 15.76 23.60
N ASP A 72 -4.62 16.47 22.71
CA ASP A 72 -6.10 16.45 22.64
C ASP A 72 -6.65 15.18 21.96
N GLY A 73 -5.77 14.24 21.62
CA GLY A 73 -6.09 12.99 20.93
C GLY A 73 -6.29 13.14 19.42
N LYS A 74 -6.32 14.34 18.85
CA LYS A 74 -6.53 14.51 17.40
C LYS A 74 -5.30 14.10 16.60
N ILE A 75 -5.50 13.65 15.38
CA ILE A 75 -4.42 13.21 14.48
C ILE A 75 -3.95 14.39 13.66
N GLN A 76 -2.63 14.55 13.57
CA GLN A 76 -1.98 15.55 12.73
C GLN A 76 -0.99 14.86 11.82
N GLU A 77 -1.07 15.15 10.52
CA GLU A 77 0.00 14.78 9.59
C GLU A 77 1.13 15.81 9.68
N ILE A 78 2.36 15.29 9.78
CA ILE A 78 3.57 16.10 9.96
C ILE A 78 4.35 16.18 8.64
N ASN A 79 4.40 15.07 7.90
CA ASN A 79 5.16 14.98 6.66
C ASN A 79 4.60 13.82 5.81
N ARG A 80 4.69 13.93 4.48
CA ARG A 80 4.28 12.89 3.55
C ARG A 80 5.20 12.84 2.34
N VAL A 81 5.55 11.64 1.92
CA VAL A 81 6.14 11.35 0.61
C VAL A 81 5.37 10.20 -0.04
N GLN A 82 5.26 10.23 -1.36
CA GLN A 82 4.65 9.15 -2.14
C GLN A 82 5.73 8.45 -2.97
N VAL A 83 5.70 7.12 -2.98
CA VAL A 83 6.65 6.29 -3.72
C VAL A 83 5.88 5.48 -4.76
N GLY A 84 6.20 5.65 -6.04
CA GLY A 84 5.66 4.79 -7.08
C GLY A 84 6.27 3.40 -6.96
N TYR A 85 5.48 2.34 -7.11
CA TYR A 85 6.05 1.00 -7.18
C TYR A 85 5.45 0.21 -8.35
N LEU A 86 4.12 0.18 -8.53
CA LEU A 86 3.56 -0.50 -9.71
C LEU A 86 3.84 0.26 -10.99
N LYS A 87 3.61 1.58 -11.01
CA LYS A 87 3.85 2.38 -12.23
C LYS A 87 5.32 2.33 -12.62
N GLU A 88 6.22 2.33 -11.64
CA GLU A 88 7.65 2.15 -11.85
C GLU A 88 7.94 0.75 -12.39
N ILE A 89 7.43 -0.33 -11.81
CA ILE A 89 7.54 -1.71 -12.35
C ILE A 89 7.02 -1.84 -13.79
N TYR A 90 5.82 -1.32 -14.09
CA TYR A 90 5.17 -1.46 -15.40
C TYR A 90 5.77 -0.56 -16.48
N MET A 91 6.42 0.55 -16.10
CA MET A 91 7.10 1.44 -17.04
C MET A 91 8.60 1.20 -17.10
N ASP A 92 9.16 0.42 -16.18
CA ASP A 92 10.57 0.07 -16.15
C ASP A 92 10.92 -0.82 -17.36
N GLU A 93 11.72 -0.24 -18.26
CA GLU A 93 12.17 -0.92 -19.49
C GLU A 93 13.06 -2.13 -19.18
N GLU A 94 13.76 -2.15 -18.04
CA GLU A 94 14.51 -3.34 -17.57
C GLU A 94 13.56 -4.50 -17.26
N PHE A 95 12.44 -4.23 -16.60
CA PHE A 95 11.40 -5.23 -16.32
C PHE A 95 10.73 -5.72 -17.60
N LYS A 96 10.34 -4.81 -18.49
CA LYS A 96 9.72 -5.18 -19.77
C LYS A 96 10.68 -6.03 -20.61
N ASN A 97 11.91 -5.58 -20.82
CA ASN A 97 12.90 -6.33 -21.58
C ASN A 97 13.19 -7.69 -20.95
N MET A 98 13.31 -7.75 -19.62
CA MET A 98 13.45 -9.02 -18.90
C MET A 98 12.25 -9.95 -19.15
N MET A 99 11.02 -9.44 -19.09
CA MET A 99 9.82 -10.23 -19.32
C MET A 99 9.67 -10.65 -20.79
N GLU A 100 10.01 -9.78 -21.74
CA GLU A 100 10.04 -10.10 -23.17
C GLU A 100 11.08 -11.19 -23.47
N ASP A 101 12.24 -11.18 -22.82
CA ASP A 101 13.23 -12.27 -22.92
C ASP A 101 12.70 -13.61 -22.40
N ILE A 102 11.84 -13.57 -21.37
CA ILE A 102 11.38 -14.77 -20.67
C ILE A 102 10.19 -15.41 -21.37
N VAL A 103 9.18 -14.61 -21.72
CA VAL A 103 7.91 -15.13 -22.27
C VAL A 103 7.65 -14.72 -23.71
N SER A 104 8.54 -13.97 -24.37
CA SER A 104 8.29 -13.26 -25.63
C SER A 104 7.35 -12.06 -25.50
N LYS A 105 7.54 -11.07 -26.37
CA LYS A 105 6.76 -9.82 -26.39
C LYS A 105 5.24 -10.00 -26.44
N PRO A 106 4.65 -10.86 -27.30
CA PRO A 106 3.19 -11.01 -27.34
C PRO A 106 2.59 -11.53 -26.02
N ILE A 107 3.28 -12.46 -25.35
CA ILE A 107 2.83 -13.03 -24.07
C ILE A 107 3.05 -12.02 -22.93
N CYS A 108 4.16 -11.30 -22.96
CA CYS A 108 4.45 -10.21 -22.04
C CYS A 108 3.34 -9.16 -22.07
N GLU A 109 2.95 -8.69 -23.26
CA GLU A 109 1.82 -7.77 -23.42
C GLU A 109 0.48 -8.37 -22.99
N ALA A 110 0.24 -9.67 -23.24
CA ALA A 110 -0.98 -10.34 -22.80
C ALA A 110 -1.06 -10.43 -21.27
N LEU A 111 0.05 -10.75 -20.60
CA LEU A 111 0.16 -10.74 -19.14
C LEU A 111 -0.10 -9.35 -18.59
N PHE A 112 0.53 -8.32 -19.15
CA PHE A 112 0.28 -6.92 -18.76
C PHE A 112 -1.19 -6.51 -18.94
N ARG A 113 -1.83 -6.89 -20.04
CA ARG A 113 -3.27 -6.68 -20.26
C ARG A 113 -4.13 -7.42 -19.24
N LEU A 114 -3.77 -8.64 -18.85
CA LEU A 114 -4.46 -9.40 -17.81
C LEU A 114 -4.32 -8.72 -16.44
N PHE A 115 -3.13 -8.25 -16.07
CA PHE A 115 -2.91 -7.50 -14.83
C PHE A 115 -3.76 -6.22 -14.78
N GLU A 116 -3.74 -5.42 -15.85
CA GLU A 116 -4.55 -4.21 -15.97
C GLU A 116 -6.06 -4.52 -15.92
N LYS A 117 -6.50 -5.65 -16.48
CA LYS A 117 -7.90 -6.07 -16.42
C LYS A 117 -8.29 -6.52 -15.00
N SER A 118 -7.41 -7.21 -14.28
CA SER A 118 -7.63 -7.60 -12.88
C SER A 118 -7.74 -6.39 -11.95
N LYS A 119 -7.04 -5.28 -12.24
CA LYS A 119 -7.24 -3.98 -11.55
C LYS A 119 -8.65 -3.38 -11.76
N ARG A 120 -9.30 -3.64 -12.90
CA ARG A 120 -10.64 -3.10 -13.25
C ARG A 120 -11.79 -3.90 -12.65
N VAL A 121 -11.65 -5.23 -12.54
CA VAL A 121 -12.69 -6.10 -11.96
C VAL A 121 -12.96 -5.75 -10.49
N THR A 122 -11.99 -5.18 -9.78
CA THR A 122 -12.14 -4.71 -8.40
C THR A 122 -12.94 -3.41 -8.23
N GLN A 123 -13.39 -2.76 -9.31
CA GLN A 123 -14.24 -1.56 -9.24
C GLN A 123 -15.71 -1.82 -9.55
N THR A 124 -16.06 -3.00 -10.11
CA THR A 124 -17.43 -3.31 -10.52
C THR A 124 -18.09 -4.32 -9.58
N GLY A 125 -18.38 -3.89 -8.34
CA GLY A 125 -19.54 -4.27 -7.50
C GLY A 125 -20.03 -5.73 -7.38
N LYS A 126 -19.34 -6.74 -7.89
CA LYS A 126 -19.71 -8.16 -7.72
C LYS A 126 -18.80 -8.79 -6.68
N VAL A 127 -19.36 -8.97 -5.49
CA VAL A 127 -18.81 -9.78 -4.40
C VAL A 127 -18.83 -11.25 -4.84
N GLY A 128 -17.85 -11.63 -5.66
CA GLY A 128 -17.49 -13.01 -5.94
C GLY A 128 -16.13 -13.30 -5.29
N ARG A 129 -15.99 -14.47 -4.66
CA ARG A 129 -14.86 -14.90 -3.82
C ARG A 129 -13.53 -15.07 -4.58
N ASP A 130 -13.42 -14.58 -5.80
CA ASP A 130 -12.21 -14.63 -6.60
C ASP A 130 -11.55 -13.24 -6.57
N HIS A 131 -11.14 -12.83 -5.37
CA HIS A 131 -10.35 -11.61 -5.16
C HIS A 131 -8.90 -11.85 -5.59
N ILE A 132 -8.68 -12.01 -6.91
CA ILE A 132 -7.32 -12.16 -7.45
C ILE A 132 -6.73 -10.75 -7.60
N GLN A 133 -6.20 -10.25 -6.50
CA GLN A 133 -5.28 -9.13 -6.50
C GLN A 133 -3.88 -9.66 -6.26
N LEU A 134 -3.20 -9.91 -7.37
CA LEU A 134 -1.91 -10.59 -7.39
C LEU A 134 -0.85 -9.72 -6.72
N THR A 135 -0.37 -10.16 -5.56
CA THR A 135 0.94 -9.76 -5.04
C THR A 135 2.00 -10.05 -6.09
N LEU A 136 3.08 -9.28 -6.08
CA LEU A 136 4.21 -9.46 -7.00
C LEU A 136 4.79 -10.89 -6.99
N LEU A 137 4.69 -11.60 -5.86
CA LEU A 137 5.08 -13.01 -5.75
C LEU A 137 4.10 -13.93 -6.50
N GLU A 138 2.80 -13.68 -6.37
CA GLU A 138 1.80 -14.39 -7.17
C GLU A 138 1.92 -14.04 -8.65
N ILE A 139 2.41 -12.86 -9.02
CA ILE A 139 2.79 -12.54 -10.40
C ILE A 139 3.92 -13.48 -10.86
N ALA A 140 4.99 -13.62 -10.07
CA ALA A 140 6.09 -14.53 -10.40
C ALA A 140 5.62 -15.98 -10.54
N ASP A 141 4.80 -16.46 -9.60
CA ASP A 141 4.29 -17.83 -9.62
C ASP A 141 3.27 -18.05 -10.76
N ASN A 142 2.45 -17.05 -11.11
CA ASN A 142 1.57 -17.10 -12.27
C ASN A 142 2.34 -17.06 -13.59
N ILE A 143 3.43 -16.29 -13.68
CA ILE A 143 4.32 -16.31 -14.84
C ILE A 143 4.91 -17.71 -15.01
N VAL A 144 5.46 -18.28 -13.94
CA VAL A 144 6.01 -19.65 -13.95
C VAL A 144 4.96 -20.67 -14.36
N LYS A 145 3.72 -20.55 -13.84
CA LYS A 145 2.61 -21.42 -14.19
C LYS A 145 2.20 -21.28 -15.67
N CYS A 146 2.03 -20.06 -16.16
CA CYS A 146 1.70 -19.80 -17.56
C CYS A 146 2.77 -20.35 -18.51
N ILE A 147 4.05 -20.24 -18.14
CA ILE A 147 5.17 -20.79 -18.92
C ILE A 147 5.12 -22.32 -18.93
N ALA A 148 4.86 -22.95 -17.77
CA ALA A 148 4.72 -24.40 -17.65
C ALA A 148 3.53 -24.93 -18.49
N ASP A 149 2.40 -24.23 -18.47
CA ASP A 149 1.19 -24.57 -19.23
C ASP A 149 1.42 -24.49 -20.76
N GLN A 150 2.38 -23.66 -21.21
CA GLN A 150 2.79 -23.58 -22.62
C GLN A 150 3.82 -24.65 -23.04
N GLY A 151 4.15 -25.59 -22.15
CA GLY A 151 4.97 -26.77 -22.48
C GLY A 151 6.45 -26.64 -22.14
N MET A 152 6.89 -25.53 -21.53
CA MET A 152 8.23 -25.43 -20.95
C MET A 152 8.29 -26.24 -19.64
N LYS A 153 8.87 -27.43 -19.69
CA LYS A 153 9.05 -28.34 -18.54
C LYS A 153 10.43 -28.29 -17.89
N ASN A 154 11.32 -27.41 -18.36
CA ASN A 154 12.68 -27.34 -17.84
C ASN A 154 12.73 -26.63 -16.48
N GLU A 155 12.83 -27.42 -15.41
CA GLU A 155 12.85 -26.94 -14.03
C GLU A 155 13.99 -25.95 -13.75
N VAL A 156 15.15 -26.10 -14.41
CA VAL A 156 16.30 -25.21 -14.27
C VAL A 156 15.97 -23.81 -14.83
N GLU A 157 15.26 -23.77 -15.96
CA GLU A 157 14.89 -22.54 -16.63
C GLU A 157 13.79 -21.80 -15.85
N LEU A 158 12.79 -22.52 -15.34
CA LEU A 158 11.77 -21.97 -14.44
C LEU A 158 12.38 -21.39 -13.15
N LYS A 159 13.36 -22.08 -12.54
CA LYS A 159 14.10 -21.54 -11.38
C LYS A 159 14.87 -20.27 -11.72
N ARG A 160 15.50 -20.21 -12.89
CA ARG A 160 16.23 -19.01 -13.36
C ARG A 160 15.29 -17.83 -13.58
N ILE A 161 14.12 -18.07 -14.16
CA ILE A 161 13.06 -17.07 -14.35
C ILE A 161 12.57 -16.53 -13.01
N LYS A 162 12.22 -17.43 -12.07
CA LYS A 162 11.81 -17.06 -10.72
C LYS A 162 12.87 -16.20 -10.02
N HIS A 163 14.14 -16.56 -10.15
CA HIS A 163 15.24 -15.78 -9.58
C HIS A 163 15.39 -14.39 -10.21
N ARG A 164 15.28 -14.25 -11.54
CA ARG A 164 15.33 -12.94 -12.23
C ARG A 164 14.20 -12.02 -11.76
N VAL A 165 12.98 -12.55 -11.72
CA VAL A 165 11.80 -11.81 -11.27
C VAL A 165 11.93 -11.40 -9.79
N GLN A 166 12.41 -12.30 -8.93
CA GLN A 166 12.72 -11.98 -7.53
C GLN A 166 13.78 -10.86 -7.40
N LYS A 167 14.88 -10.94 -8.16
CA LYS A 167 15.94 -9.92 -8.14
C LYS A 167 15.40 -8.53 -8.50
N PHE A 168 14.50 -8.46 -9.48
CA PHE A 168 13.85 -7.21 -9.82
C PHE A 168 12.97 -6.69 -8.68
N PHE A 169 12.26 -7.56 -7.96
CA PHE A 169 11.50 -7.14 -6.78
C PHE A 169 12.36 -6.63 -5.63
N TYR A 170 13.56 -7.18 -5.43
CA TYR A 170 14.50 -6.63 -4.45
C TYR A 170 14.79 -5.14 -4.75
N LYS A 171 15.00 -4.78 -6.01
CA LYS A 171 15.23 -3.37 -6.42
C LYS A 171 14.09 -2.46 -5.97
N VAL A 172 12.85 -2.83 -6.27
CA VAL A 172 11.65 -2.04 -5.91
C VAL A 172 11.48 -1.94 -4.38
N VAL A 173 11.67 -3.05 -3.67
CA VAL A 173 11.55 -3.05 -2.21
C VAL A 173 12.68 -2.25 -1.56
N ASP A 174 13.89 -2.31 -2.10
CA ASP A 174 15.02 -1.53 -1.59
C ASP A 174 14.79 -0.03 -1.77
N GLU A 175 14.16 0.41 -2.87
CA GLU A 175 13.75 1.81 -3.05
C GLU A 175 12.72 2.25 -2.00
N ILE A 176 11.74 1.41 -1.68
CA ILE A 176 10.78 1.67 -0.59
C ILE A 176 11.51 1.78 0.76
N VAL A 177 12.46 0.87 1.05
CA VAL A 177 13.27 0.90 2.27
C VAL A 177 14.08 2.19 2.37
N VAL A 178 14.73 2.62 1.28
CA VAL A 178 15.48 3.88 1.26
C VAL A 178 14.54 5.06 1.58
N LYS A 179 13.33 5.09 1.02
CA LYS A 179 12.37 6.16 1.29
C LYS A 179 11.85 6.17 2.71
N ILE A 180 11.64 4.99 3.31
CA ILE A 180 11.33 4.88 4.74
C ILE A 180 12.48 5.42 5.57
N GLN A 181 13.73 5.06 5.23
CA GLN A 181 14.92 5.54 5.92
C GLN A 181 15.06 7.06 5.83
N ASP A 182 14.89 7.65 4.65
CA ASP A 182 14.91 9.11 4.43
C ASP A 182 13.88 9.82 5.32
N MET A 183 12.67 9.26 5.45
CA MET A 183 11.64 9.81 6.32
C MET A 183 12.01 9.69 7.80
N LEU A 184 12.56 8.55 8.23
CA LEU A 184 12.91 8.28 9.63
C LEU A 184 14.13 9.06 10.15
N VAL A 185 15.00 9.56 9.26
CA VAL A 185 16.16 10.42 9.64
C VAL A 185 15.84 11.91 9.61
N SER A 186 14.65 12.30 9.13
CA SER A 186 14.23 13.69 9.12
C SER A 186 13.92 14.22 10.52
N ASP A 187 14.03 15.53 10.73
CA ASP A 187 13.67 16.18 12.01
C ASP A 187 12.21 15.91 12.42
N THR A 188 11.35 15.59 11.44
CA THR A 188 9.93 15.25 11.69
C THR A 188 9.72 13.86 12.29
N ALA A 189 10.75 13.01 12.31
CA ALA A 189 10.68 11.63 12.77
C ALA A 189 11.15 11.41 14.22
N GLU A 190 11.46 12.48 14.95
CA GLU A 190 11.91 12.38 16.34
C GLU A 190 10.89 11.61 17.20
N GLY A 191 11.39 10.58 17.90
CA GLY A 191 10.58 9.77 18.82
C GLY A 191 9.67 8.72 18.17
N ILE A 192 9.69 8.56 16.84
CA ILE A 192 8.95 7.50 16.15
C ILE A 192 9.52 6.12 16.53
N LYS A 193 8.65 5.24 17.01
CA LYS A 193 8.98 3.84 17.34
C LYS A 193 8.19 2.81 16.55
N PHE A 194 7.17 3.25 15.81
CA PHE A 194 6.22 2.39 15.14
C PHE A 194 6.16 2.68 13.64
N ILE A 195 6.19 1.61 12.85
CA ILE A 195 5.92 1.63 11.41
C ILE A 195 4.64 0.85 11.19
N ILE A 196 3.62 1.52 10.70
CA ILE A 196 2.29 0.96 10.45
C ILE A 196 2.20 0.65 8.96
N MET A 197 1.79 -0.56 8.63
CA MET A 197 1.67 -1.03 7.25
C MET A 197 0.20 -1.35 6.96
N GLU A 198 -0.39 -0.63 6.01
CA GLU A 198 -1.78 -0.79 5.61
C GLU A 198 -1.90 -0.86 4.09
N GLY A 199 -2.73 -1.76 3.59
CA GLY A 199 -2.92 -1.98 2.17
C GLY A 199 -2.27 -3.28 1.67
N ARG A 200 -2.74 -3.75 0.52
CA ARG A 200 -2.56 -5.15 0.10
C ARG A 200 -1.14 -5.46 -0.31
N PHE A 201 -0.44 -4.56 -0.99
CA PHE A 201 0.96 -4.80 -1.32
C PHE A 201 1.83 -4.94 -0.06
N LEU A 202 1.46 -4.22 1.01
CA LEU A 202 2.12 -4.26 2.30
C LEU A 202 1.79 -5.55 3.10
N GLU A 203 0.79 -6.34 2.68
CA GLU A 203 0.54 -7.71 3.18
C GLU A 203 1.56 -8.73 2.66
N CYS A 204 2.37 -8.37 1.65
CA CYS A 204 3.41 -9.26 1.12
C CYS A 204 4.45 -9.61 2.19
N GLU A 205 4.54 -10.89 2.56
CA GLU A 205 5.47 -11.37 3.60
C GLU A 205 6.93 -11.00 3.30
N PHE A 206 7.31 -11.03 2.02
CA PHE A 206 8.64 -10.66 1.58
C PHE A 206 8.95 -9.19 1.88
N LEU A 207 8.03 -8.28 1.55
CA LEU A 207 8.17 -6.85 1.82
C LEU A 207 8.20 -6.59 3.33
N GLN A 208 7.28 -7.20 4.08
CA GLN A 208 7.26 -7.06 5.54
C GLN A 208 8.55 -7.55 6.19
N ARG A 209 9.08 -8.70 5.75
CA ARG A 209 10.34 -9.23 6.25
C ARG A 209 11.49 -8.27 5.95
N ARG A 210 11.58 -7.80 4.71
CA ARG A 210 12.64 -6.85 4.29
C ARG A 210 12.58 -5.55 5.08
N ILE A 211 11.39 -5.01 5.38
CA ILE A 211 11.20 -3.83 6.24
C ILE A 211 11.62 -4.14 7.69
N ARG A 212 11.16 -5.25 8.29
CA ARG A 212 11.56 -5.64 9.65
C ARG A 212 13.08 -5.81 9.79
N ASP A 213 13.71 -6.44 8.79
CA ASP A 213 15.15 -6.66 8.76
C ASP A 213 15.93 -5.34 8.60
N SER A 214 15.40 -4.37 7.85
CA SER A 214 15.99 -3.02 7.72
C SER A 214 15.86 -2.15 8.96
N PHE A 215 14.78 -2.33 9.73
CA PHE A 215 14.38 -1.43 10.80
C PHE A 215 14.20 -2.19 12.13
N PRO A 216 15.23 -2.91 12.63
CA PRO A 216 15.08 -3.83 13.77
C PRO A 216 14.77 -3.13 15.11
N ILE A 217 15.01 -1.83 15.21
CA ILE A 217 14.69 -1.04 16.41
C ILE A 217 13.25 -0.50 16.41
N TRP A 218 12.55 -0.55 15.27
CA TRP A 218 11.17 -0.09 15.12
C TRP A 218 10.21 -1.26 15.20
N THR A 219 9.08 -1.04 15.84
CA THR A 219 7.98 -2.02 15.90
C THR A 219 7.14 -1.88 14.64
N VAL A 220 7.16 -2.89 13.78
CA VAL A 220 6.30 -2.97 12.59
C VAL A 220 4.94 -3.54 12.98
N VAL A 221 3.87 -2.80 12.73
CA VAL A 221 2.49 -3.17 13.05
C VAL A 221 1.65 -3.22 11.78
N ILE A 222 0.84 -4.28 11.66
CA ILE A 222 -0.11 -4.47 10.56
C ILE A 222 -1.49 -4.54 11.20
N PRO A 223 -2.31 -3.47 11.11
CA PRO A 223 -3.62 -3.45 11.73
C PRO A 223 -4.54 -4.53 11.15
N GLN A 224 -5.38 -5.16 11.97
CA GLN A 224 -6.35 -6.12 11.44
C GLN A 224 -7.46 -5.42 10.63
N GLY A 225 -7.70 -5.93 9.42
CA GLY A 225 -8.77 -5.46 8.54
C GLY A 225 -8.36 -4.36 7.56
N CYS A 226 -7.07 -4.31 7.15
CA CYS A 226 -6.49 -3.39 6.17
C CYS A 226 -7.44 -3.06 5.00
N GLY A 227 -7.93 -4.08 4.28
CA GLY A 227 -8.82 -3.87 3.13
C GLY A 227 -10.14 -3.12 3.38
N LEU A 228 -10.56 -2.92 4.64
CA LEU A 228 -11.72 -2.10 5.03
C LEU A 228 -11.36 -0.90 5.90
N ALA A 229 -10.09 -0.73 6.28
CA ALA A 229 -9.64 0.31 7.19
C ALA A 229 -9.92 1.70 6.64
N ILE A 230 -9.61 1.95 5.37
CA ILE A 230 -9.89 3.21 4.69
C ILE A 230 -11.39 3.49 4.63
N LEU A 231 -12.20 2.51 4.22
CA LEU A 231 -13.66 2.70 4.13
C LEU A 231 -14.29 3.00 5.50
N LYS A 232 -13.94 2.21 6.52
CA LYS A 232 -14.44 2.42 7.89
C LYS A 232 -13.93 3.73 8.48
N GLY A 233 -12.66 4.04 8.23
CA GLY A 233 -12.00 5.28 8.61
C GLY A 233 -12.67 6.51 8.01
N ALA A 234 -13.02 6.47 6.72
CA ALA A 234 -13.73 7.55 6.04
C ALA A 234 -15.14 7.76 6.62
N VAL A 235 -15.84 6.70 7.02
CA VAL A 235 -17.13 6.81 7.72
C VAL A 235 -16.95 7.45 9.10
N LEU A 236 -15.95 7.01 9.86
CA LEU A 236 -15.62 7.60 11.16
C LEU A 236 -15.27 9.09 11.03
N PHE A 237 -14.48 9.46 10.02
CA PHE A 237 -14.16 10.85 9.71
C PHE A 237 -15.40 11.66 9.31
N GLY A 238 -16.32 11.07 8.54
CA GLY A 238 -17.58 11.74 8.21
C GLY A 238 -18.45 12.05 9.43
N HIS A 239 -18.38 11.20 10.47
CA HIS A 239 -19.07 11.42 11.74
C HIS A 239 -18.35 12.42 12.67
N ASP A 240 -17.03 12.41 12.67
CA ASP A 240 -16.19 13.34 13.45
C ASP A 240 -15.03 13.87 12.58
N PRO A 241 -15.27 14.92 11.77
CA PRO A 241 -14.23 15.48 10.89
C PRO A 241 -13.09 16.13 11.67
N ASP A 242 -13.36 16.53 12.92
CA ASP A 242 -12.42 17.17 13.82
C ASP A 242 -11.37 16.19 14.38
N ILE A 243 -11.51 14.89 14.13
CA ILE A 243 -10.51 13.87 14.47
C ILE A 243 -9.17 14.14 13.79
N ILE A 244 -9.17 14.79 12.63
CA ILE A 244 -7.98 15.26 11.92
C ILE A 244 -7.79 16.74 12.22
N ALA A 245 -6.74 17.07 12.97
CA ALA A 245 -6.44 18.43 13.37
C ALA A 245 -5.78 19.27 12.27
N ALA A 246 -4.88 18.67 11.49
CA ALA A 246 -4.11 19.37 10.47
C ALA A 246 -3.46 18.39 9.48
N ARG A 247 -3.19 18.90 8.27
CA ARG A 247 -2.50 18.25 7.16
C ARG A 247 -1.47 19.20 6.53
N VAL A 248 -0.50 18.63 5.82
CA VAL A 248 0.56 19.36 5.08
C VAL A 248 0.17 19.67 3.65
#